data_AF-A0A5D4KGD9-F1
#
_entry.id   AF-A0A5D4KGD9-F1
#
_cell.length_a   1.000
_cell.length_b   1.000
_cell.length_c   1.000
_cell.angle_alpha   90.00
_cell.angle_beta   90.00
_cell.angle_gamma   90.00
#
_symmetry.space_group_name_H-M   'P 1'
#
loop_
_entity.id
_entity.type
_entity.pdbx_description
1 polymer ?
#
loop_
_entity_poly.entity_id
_entity_poly.type
_entity_poly.pdbx_seq_one_letter_code
_entity_poly.pdbx_strand_id
1 'polypeptide(L)'
;MIIEILANIGMAMQMFLRGMPEEERINKNIEKLQSLEWFQQVYKEHKGAIEEDPDVRYLIGWTKVDKVKRSEYRSEKLRGKILGIINNQ
;
A
#
# COMPACT_ATOMS: atom_id res chain seq x y z
N MET A 1 -17.32 1.00 -11.20
CA MET A 1 -17.07 2.00 -12.26
C MET A 1 -16.89 3.44 -11.74
N ILE A 2 -17.92 4.15 -11.24
CA ILE A 2 -17.76 5.56 -10.79
C ILE A 2 -16.81 5.67 -9.57
N ILE A 3 -16.91 4.74 -8.61
CA ILE A 3 -16.09 4.76 -7.39
C ILE A 3 -14.60 4.51 -7.70
N GLU A 4 -14.29 3.65 -8.67
CA GLU A 4 -12.91 3.34 -9.09
C GLU A 4 -12.25 4.54 -9.78
N ILE A 5 -12.98 5.23 -10.66
CA ILE A 5 -12.50 6.45 -11.31
C ILE A 5 -12.14 7.51 -10.27
N LEU A 6 -12.98 7.68 -9.23
CA LEU A 6 -12.72 8.64 -8.16
C LEU A 6 -11.52 8.23 -7.28
N ALA A 7 -11.33 6.93 -7.04
CA ALA A 7 -10.18 6.42 -6.29
C ALA A 7 -8.86 6.63 -7.05
N ASN A 8 -8.84 6.35 -8.36
CA ASN A 8 -7.66 6.54 -9.21
C ASN A 8 -7.30 8.01 -9.38
N ILE A 9 -8.30 8.89 -9.57
CA ILE A 9 -8.08 10.35 -9.61
C ILE A 9 -7.51 10.86 -8.28
N GLY A 10 -8.03 10.36 -7.16
CA GLY A 10 -7.55 10.72 -5.82
C GLY A 10 -6.08 10.34 -5.59
N MET A 11 -5.66 9.15 -6.01
CA MET A 11 -4.26 8.72 -5.92
C MET A 11 -3.35 9.52 -6.83
N ALA A 12 -3.73 9.74 -8.09
CA ALA A 12 -2.96 10.54 -9.04
C ALA A 12 -2.75 11.98 -8.55
N MET A 13 -3.79 12.61 -7.99
CA MET A 13 -3.70 13.97 -7.46
C MET A 13 -2.79 14.04 -6.21
N GLN A 14 -2.83 13.02 -5.36
CA GLN A 14 -1.93 12.95 -4.20
C GLN A 14 -0.47 12.72 -4.60
N MET A 15 -0.21 11.85 -5.59
CA MET A 15 1.12 11.65 -6.16
C MET A 15 1.68 12.94 -6.75
N PHE A 16 0.86 13.70 -7.49
CA PHE A 16 1.27 14.99 -8.04
C PHE A 16 1.67 16.00 -6.93
N LEU A 17 0.92 16.06 -5.84
CA LEU A 17 1.17 17.02 -4.75
C LEU A 17 2.32 16.63 -3.81
N ARG A 18 2.52 15.33 -3.57
CA ARG A 18 3.51 14.82 -2.59
C ARG A 18 4.76 14.21 -3.21
N GLY A 19 4.71 13.87 -4.49
CA GLY A 19 5.71 13.04 -5.15
C GLY A 19 5.71 11.59 -4.64
N MET A 20 6.58 10.78 -5.24
CA MET A 20 6.83 9.42 -4.78
C MET A 20 7.62 9.43 -3.47
N PRO A 21 7.27 8.57 -2.49
CA PRO A 21 8.14 8.33 -1.35
C PRO A 21 9.51 7.81 -1.81
N GLU A 22 10.56 8.12 -1.06
CA GLU A 22 11.88 7.56 -1.29
C GLU A 22 11.89 6.02 -1.16
N GLU A 23 12.69 5.38 -1.99
CA GLU A 23 12.84 3.92 -2.03
C GLU A 23 13.23 3.31 -0.67
N GLU A 24 14.17 3.95 0.05
CA GLU A 24 14.56 3.53 1.41
C GLU A 24 13.35 3.48 2.36
N ARG A 25 12.48 4.49 2.28
CA ARG A 25 11.29 4.57 3.12
C ARG A 25 10.28 3.48 2.78
N ILE A 26 10.09 3.18 1.49
CA ILE A 26 9.19 2.11 1.04
C ILE A 26 9.70 0.78 1.58
N ASN A 27 10.98 0.46 1.35
CA ASN A 27 11.57 -0.81 1.76
C ASN A 27 11.55 -0.98 3.29
N LYS A 28 11.86 0.07 4.06
CA LYS A 28 11.73 0.07 5.52
C LYS A 28 10.30 -0.17 6.00
N ASN A 29 9.31 0.34 5.27
CA ASN A 29 7.91 0.09 5.58
C ASN A 29 7.51 -1.35 5.25
N ILE A 30 7.97 -1.91 4.13
CA ILE A 30 7.77 -3.33 3.78
C ILE A 30 8.34 -4.22 4.90
N GLU A 31 9.59 -4.03 5.29
CA GLU A 31 10.24 -4.77 6.39
C GLU A 31 9.43 -4.70 7.69
N LYS A 32 8.94 -3.50 8.05
CA LYS A 32 8.11 -3.35 9.26
C LYS A 32 6.77 -4.07 9.12
N LEU A 33 6.15 -4.04 7.95
CA LEU A 33 4.87 -4.70 7.69
C LEU A 33 5.00 -6.22 7.67
N GLN A 34 6.18 -6.79 7.35
CA GLN A 34 6.45 -8.24 7.42
C GLN A 34 6.25 -8.85 8.82
N SER A 35 6.12 -8.06 9.88
CA SER A 35 5.71 -8.60 11.19
C SER A 35 4.20 -8.90 11.32
N LEU A 36 3.39 -8.51 10.34
CA LEU A 36 1.96 -8.80 10.29
C LEU A 36 1.75 -10.05 9.44
N GLU A 37 1.13 -11.08 10.01
CA GLU A 37 0.90 -12.37 9.34
C GLU A 37 0.18 -12.21 7.99
N TRP A 38 -0.88 -11.39 7.94
CA TRP A 38 -1.60 -11.13 6.70
C TRP A 38 -0.70 -10.49 5.63
N PHE A 39 0.26 -9.65 6.02
CA PHE A 39 1.13 -8.98 5.06
C PHE A 39 2.20 -9.95 4.54
N GLN A 40 2.71 -10.86 5.38
CA GLN A 40 3.59 -11.94 4.93
C GLN A 40 2.93 -12.78 3.84
N GLN A 41 1.66 -13.15 4.05
CA GLN A 41 0.89 -13.91 3.07
C GLN A 41 0.72 -13.12 1.77
N VAL A 42 0.23 -11.87 1.86
CA VAL A 42 0.03 -11.01 0.68
C VAL A 42 1.35 -10.78 -0.07
N TYR A 43 2.46 -10.59 0.63
CA TYR A 43 3.78 -10.43 0.02
C TYR A 43 4.27 -11.69 -0.67
N LYS A 44 4.03 -12.87 -0.10
CA LYS A 44 4.37 -14.13 -0.75
C LYS A 44 3.56 -14.35 -2.04
N GLU A 45 2.27 -14.04 -2.00
CA GLU A 45 1.35 -14.25 -3.14
C GLU A 45 1.52 -13.20 -4.25
N HIS A 46 1.85 -11.96 -3.89
CA HIS A 46 1.86 -10.81 -4.80
C HIS A 46 3.17 -10.02 -4.77
N LYS A 47 4.30 -10.71 -4.57
CA LYS A 47 5.63 -10.09 -4.44
C LYS A 47 5.93 -9.07 -5.54
N GLY A 48 5.71 -9.45 -6.80
CA GLY A 48 5.99 -8.58 -7.95
C GLY A 48 5.20 -7.27 -7.89
N ALA A 49 3.90 -7.32 -7.59
CA ALA A 49 3.10 -6.11 -7.43
C ALA A 49 3.61 -5.25 -6.27
N ILE A 50 3.94 -5.83 -5.11
CA ILE A 50 4.45 -5.03 -3.98
C ILE A 50 5.82 -4.40 -4.31
N GLU A 51 6.65 -5.07 -5.10
CA GLU A 51 7.99 -4.59 -5.46
C GLU A 51 8.01 -3.62 -6.64
N GLU A 52 7.06 -3.70 -7.56
CA GLU A 52 7.16 -3.03 -8.86
C GLU A 52 5.98 -2.10 -9.17
N ASP A 53 4.80 -2.33 -8.57
CA ASP A 53 3.62 -1.52 -8.83
C ASP A 53 3.75 -0.14 -8.16
N PRO A 54 3.74 0.96 -8.94
CA PRO A 54 3.94 2.30 -8.40
C PRO A 54 2.84 2.73 -7.42
N ASP A 55 1.59 2.30 -7.60
CA ASP A 55 0.47 2.65 -6.73
C ASP A 55 0.57 1.90 -5.40
N VAL A 56 0.91 0.61 -5.44
CA VAL A 56 1.15 -0.20 -4.22
C VAL A 56 2.35 0.36 -3.45
N ARG A 57 3.46 0.65 -4.15
CA ARG A 57 4.67 1.24 -3.56
C ARG A 57 4.40 2.61 -2.96
N TYR A 58 3.65 3.47 -3.66
CA TYR A 58 3.23 4.78 -3.16
C TYR A 58 2.41 4.65 -1.87
N LEU A 59 1.42 3.76 -1.85
CA LEU A 59 0.59 3.51 -0.67
C LEU A 59 1.43 3.02 0.51
N ILE A 60 2.32 2.05 0.30
CA ILE A 60 3.19 1.51 1.34
C ILE A 60 4.16 2.58 1.86
N GLY A 61 4.81 3.35 0.99
CA GLY A 61 5.76 4.38 1.41
C GLY A 61 5.13 5.46 2.28
N TRP A 62 3.90 5.89 2.00
CA TRP A 62 3.21 6.89 2.83
C TRP A 62 2.52 6.32 4.07
N THR A 63 2.49 5.00 4.23
CA THR A 63 1.84 4.35 5.37
C THR A 63 2.57 4.63 6.67
N LYS A 64 1.80 4.93 7.72
CA LYS A 64 2.29 5.06 9.10
C LYS A 64 2.22 3.69 9.77
N VAL A 65 3.21 2.82 9.51
CA VAL A 65 3.18 1.39 9.90
C VAL A 65 2.93 1.19 11.40
N ASP A 66 3.49 2.04 12.27
CA ASP A 66 3.26 1.92 13.72
C ASP A 66 1.78 2.13 14.11
N LYS A 67 1.03 2.95 13.35
CA LYS A 67 -0.42 3.13 13.56
C LYS A 67 -1.23 1.96 13.04
N VAL A 68 -0.74 1.27 12.01
CA VAL A 68 -1.35 0.07 11.43
C VAL A 68 -1.21 -1.10 12.41
N LYS A 69 0.01 -1.32 12.92
CA LYS A 69 0.30 -2.38 13.90
C LYS A 69 -0.54 -2.31 15.18
N ARG A 70 -0.91 -1.10 15.62
CA ARG A 70 -1.66 -0.88 16.87
C ARG A 70 -3.19 -0.88 16.69
N SER A 71 -3.70 -1.09 15.48
CA SER A 71 -5.14 -0.97 15.21
C SER A 71 -5.56 -1.94 14.13
N GLU A 72 -6.35 -2.94 14.53
CA GLU A 72 -6.93 -3.94 13.62
C GLU A 72 -7.71 -3.28 12.48
N TYR A 73 -8.57 -2.30 12.77
CA TYR A 73 -9.26 -1.53 11.74
C TYR A 73 -8.31 -0.91 10.69
N ARG A 74 -7.17 -0.33 11.12
CA ARG A 74 -6.20 0.26 10.20
C ARG A 74 -5.40 -0.81 9.45
N SER A 75 -5.13 -1.93 10.11
CA SER A 75 -4.54 -3.13 9.51
C SER A 75 -5.38 -3.63 8.35
N GLU A 76 -6.66 -3.92 8.59
CA GLU A 76 -7.58 -4.41 7.57
C GLU A 76 -7.85 -3.36 6.48
N LYS A 77 -7.94 -2.08 6.85
CA LYS A 77 -8.08 -1.00 5.86
C LYS A 77 -6.89 -0.91 4.92
N LEU A 78 -5.66 -1.09 5.41
CA LEU A 78 -4.47 -1.11 4.57
C LEU A 78 -4.46 -2.35 3.69
N ARG A 79 -4.74 -3.53 4.26
CA ARG A 79 -4.83 -4.79 3.53
C ARG A 79 -5.81 -4.69 2.37
N GLY A 80 -7.03 -4.20 2.63
CA GLY A 80 -8.05 -4.04 1.60
C GLY A 80 -7.66 -3.05 0.50
N LYS A 81 -6.93 -1.98 0.83
CA LYS A 81 -6.40 -1.05 -0.17
C LYS A 81 -5.32 -1.69 -1.05
N ILE A 82 -4.37 -2.41 -0.46
CA ILE A 82 -3.31 -3.10 -1.20
C ILE A 82 -3.93 -4.12 -2.16
N LEU A 83 -4.78 -5.01 -1.65
CA LEU A 83 -5.46 -6.01 -2.47
C LEU A 83 -6.38 -5.37 -3.52
N GLY A 84 -7.02 -4.26 -3.18
CA GLY A 84 -7.85 -3.51 -4.12
C GLY A 84 -7.05 -2.88 -5.26
N ILE A 85 -5.79 -2.48 -5.04
CA ILE A 85 -4.92 -2.03 -6.14
C ILE A 85 -4.50 -3.25 -6.97
N ILE A 86 -3.97 -4.29 -6.33
CA ILE A 86 -3.45 -5.49 -6.99
C ILE A 86 -4.49 -6.19 -7.87
N ASN A 87 -5.73 -6.32 -7.38
CA ASN A 87 -6.77 -7.09 -8.09
C ASN A 87 -7.55 -6.29 -9.15
N ASN A 88 -7.38 -4.97 -9.20
CA ASN A 88 -8.05 -4.10 -10.18
C ASN A 88 -7.12 -3.68 -11.33
N GLN A 89 -5.99 -4.37 -11.49
CA GLN A 89 -5.11 -4.25 -12.66
C GLN A 89 -5.50 -5.23 -13.76
#